data_AF-A0A959EGI2-F1
#
_entry.id   AF-A0A959EGI2-F1
#
_cell.length_a   1.000
_cell.length_b   1.000
_cell.length_c   1.000
_cell.angle_alpha   90.00
_cell.angle_beta   90.00
_cell.angle_gamma   90.00
#
_symmetry.space_group_name_H-M   'P 1'
#
loop_
_entity.id
_entity.type
_entity.pdbx_description
1 polymer ?
#
loop_
_entity_poly.entity_id
_entity_poly.type
_entity_poly.pdbx_seq_one_letter_code
_entity_poly.pdbx_strand_id
1 'polypeptide(L)'
;WSRAVAKGVLLKINGREIRRSYSFSSSPGVDHYPIITVKRKPNGTASSFLVEGVRSGEVLTALPPAGQFVLPAFRQRPHYLFMMAGGSGITPVFSIIKYALACTPNFQVILLYANRDEQGLIFRKDLDKWLQLYPERFKAVLLLSSPKGQLSEIAETSHAEVLPMRLGNALLEELIQKNIPKDDSTVDFFLCGPPGLLLKSEMAIRFLGYPDEQIHKEVFTITPPIRPPAEQFPDGTVALARNGDEAAFPLKAGQTILEAAEQAGIELPYSCRSGICTSCMARCQKGEVIMYLPEGPLSSKATDGVVQTCVGYPLTKRVTINFK
;
A
#
# COMPACT_ATOMS: atom_id res chain seq x y z
N TRP A 1 8.10 -14.59 4.37
CA TRP A 1 8.14 -13.10 4.39
C TRP A 1 8.72 -12.52 3.11
N SER A 2 8.43 -13.07 1.92
CA SER A 2 9.35 -12.89 0.79
C SER A 2 9.24 -11.54 0.06
N ARG A 3 8.09 -10.86 0.03
CA ARG A 3 7.94 -9.61 -0.76
C ARG A 3 6.86 -8.62 -0.29
N ALA A 4 6.02 -8.98 0.67
CA ALA A 4 4.78 -8.24 1.00
C ALA A 4 5.02 -6.99 1.85
N VAL A 5 4.18 -5.97 1.61
CA VAL A 5 4.45 -4.60 2.07
C VAL A 5 3.47 -4.07 3.14
N ALA A 6 2.32 -4.70 3.40
CA ALA A 6 1.38 -4.25 4.43
C ALA A 6 1.07 -5.32 5.51
N LYS A 7 0.93 -4.87 6.77
CA LYS A 7 0.49 -5.71 7.90
C LYS A 7 -0.70 -5.14 8.63
N GLY A 8 -1.70 -5.98 8.88
CA GLY A 8 -2.73 -5.69 9.87
C GLY A 8 -2.19 -5.84 11.29
N VAL A 9 -2.15 -4.77 12.08
CA VAL A 9 -1.95 -4.80 13.53
C VAL A 9 -3.33 -4.79 14.20
N LEU A 10 -3.53 -5.68 15.18
CA LEU A 10 -4.74 -5.76 15.98
C LEU A 10 -4.44 -5.14 17.35
N LEU A 11 -5.19 -4.09 17.68
CA LEU A 11 -5.02 -3.31 18.91
C LEU A 11 -6.25 -3.49 19.79
N LYS A 12 -6.07 -3.76 21.08
CA LYS A 12 -7.17 -3.70 22.05
C LYS A 12 -7.14 -2.34 22.75
N ILE A 13 -8.08 -1.46 22.40
CA ILE A 13 -8.18 -0.10 22.94
C ILE A 13 -9.55 0.04 23.60
N ASN A 14 -9.59 0.31 24.91
CA ASN A 14 -10.81 0.43 25.71
C ASN A 14 -11.76 -0.78 25.58
N GLY A 15 -11.20 -2.00 25.62
CA GLY A 15 -11.96 -3.24 25.47
C GLY A 15 -12.47 -3.53 24.06
N ARG A 16 -12.18 -2.66 23.07
CA ARG A 16 -12.56 -2.85 21.67
C ARG A 16 -11.35 -3.21 20.82
N GLU A 17 -11.53 -4.16 19.91
CA GLU A 17 -10.53 -4.48 18.91
C GLU A 17 -10.55 -3.44 17.78
N ILE A 18 -9.39 -2.84 17.51
CA ILE A 18 -9.15 -1.90 16.43
C ILE A 18 -8.09 -2.51 15.51
N ARG A 19 -8.48 -2.77 14.26
CA ARG A 19 -7.58 -3.27 13.22
C ARG A 19 -7.06 -2.14 12.36
N ARG A 20 -5.75 -2.04 12.17
CA ARG A 20 -5.13 -1.07 11.24
C ARG A 20 -4.04 -1.71 10.43
N SER A 21 -3.91 -1.29 9.18
CA SER A 21 -2.84 -1.73 8.31
C SER A 21 -1.69 -0.73 8.34
N TYR A 22 -0.47 -1.21 8.58
CA TYR A 22 0.76 -0.44 8.52
C TYR A 22 1.75 -1.13 7.59
N SER A 23 2.33 -0.37 6.67
CA SER A 23 3.36 -0.90 5.81
C SER A 23 4.68 -1.06 6.56
N PHE A 24 5.46 -2.05 6.14
CA PHE A 24 6.78 -2.26 6.69
C PHE A 24 7.76 -1.18 6.23
N SER A 25 8.59 -0.74 7.17
CA SER A 25 9.82 0.03 6.89
C SER A 25 11.08 -0.85 7.00
N SER A 26 10.94 -2.09 7.47
CA SER A 26 11.96 -3.13 7.35
C SER A 26 11.89 -3.83 5.99
N SER A 27 12.99 -4.45 5.57
CA SER A 27 13.09 -5.22 4.35
C SER A 27 13.54 -6.66 4.63
N PRO A 28 12.86 -7.68 4.06
CA PRO A 28 13.21 -9.08 4.28
C PRO A 28 14.60 -9.39 3.69
N GLY A 29 15.42 -10.13 4.44
CA GLY A 29 16.79 -10.44 4.04
C GLY A 29 17.81 -9.32 4.31
N VAL A 30 17.36 -8.15 4.77
CA VAL A 30 18.24 -7.04 5.19
C VAL A 30 18.10 -6.79 6.69
N ASP A 31 16.86 -6.61 7.18
CA ASP A 31 16.59 -6.41 8.60
C ASP A 31 16.30 -7.74 9.29
N HIS A 32 16.79 -7.90 10.53
CA HIS A 32 16.58 -9.12 11.30
C HIS A 32 15.13 -9.27 11.80
N TYR A 33 14.46 -8.14 12.07
CA TYR A 33 13.09 -8.12 12.59
C TYR A 33 12.16 -7.30 11.68
N PRO A 34 10.85 -7.62 11.65
CA PRO A 34 9.84 -6.78 11.02
C PRO A 34 9.66 -5.46 11.78
N ILE A 35 9.68 -4.34 11.06
CA ILE A 35 9.56 -2.98 11.62
C ILE A 35 8.44 -2.23 10.89
N ILE A 36 7.52 -1.65 11.65
CA ILE A 36 6.54 -0.68 11.16
C ILE A 36 6.90 0.72 11.65
N THR A 37 6.55 1.74 10.88
CA THR A 37 6.72 3.15 11.29
C THR A 37 5.38 3.85 11.25
N VAL A 38 5.00 4.42 12.39
CA VAL A 38 3.66 4.99 12.60
C VAL A 38 3.78 6.51 12.74
N LYS A 39 3.29 7.24 11.73
CA LYS A 39 3.11 8.69 11.86
C LYS A 39 1.81 8.96 12.63
N ARG A 40 1.92 9.65 13.76
CA ARG A 40 0.75 10.13 14.52
C ARG A 40 -0.16 10.97 13.62
N LYS A 41 -1.44 10.59 13.55
CA LYS A 41 -2.48 11.42 12.93
C LYS A 41 -3.20 12.22 14.02
N PRO A 42 -3.43 13.53 13.84
CA PRO A 42 -4.34 14.27 14.70
C PRO A 42 -5.68 13.54 14.80
N ASN A 43 -6.20 13.38 16.01
CA ASN A 43 -7.44 12.66 16.31
C ASN A 43 -7.45 11.17 15.89
N GLY A 44 -6.30 10.57 15.59
CA GLY A 44 -6.20 9.18 15.16
C GLY A 44 -6.07 8.21 16.33
N THR A 45 -7.14 7.47 16.66
CA THR A 45 -7.17 6.53 17.81
C THR A 45 -6.01 5.54 17.84
N ALA A 46 -5.81 4.77 16.76
CA ALA A 46 -4.77 3.73 16.70
C ALA A 46 -3.36 4.32 16.61
N SER A 47 -3.17 5.38 15.82
CA SER A 47 -1.85 5.99 15.68
C SER A 47 -1.39 6.69 16.95
N SER A 48 -2.32 7.31 17.70
CA SER A 48 -1.99 7.89 19.01
C SER A 48 -1.68 6.79 20.02
N PHE A 49 -2.48 5.71 20.08
CA PHE A 49 -2.19 4.58 20.96
C PHE A 49 -0.81 3.96 20.70
N LEU A 50 -0.46 3.70 19.44
CA LEU A 50 0.84 3.12 19.08
C LEU A 50 2.03 4.03 19.39
N VAL A 51 1.87 5.36 19.24
CA VAL A 51 2.97 6.32 19.43
C VAL A 51 3.11 6.76 20.89
N GLU A 52 1.99 6.91 21.60
CA GLU A 52 1.97 7.52 22.94
C GLU A 52 1.74 6.48 24.04
N GLY A 53 1.02 5.39 23.74
CA GLY A 53 0.59 4.38 24.71
C GLY A 53 1.51 3.17 24.82
N VAL A 54 1.97 2.62 23.70
CA VAL A 54 2.78 1.39 23.67
C VAL A 54 4.18 1.63 24.26
N ARG A 55 4.69 0.66 25.03
CA ARG A 55 6.04 0.65 25.59
C ARG A 55 6.85 -0.57 25.15
N SER A 56 8.18 -0.46 25.27
CA SER A 56 9.08 -1.58 25.01
C SER A 56 8.74 -2.77 25.92
N GLY A 57 8.71 -3.97 25.36
CA GLY A 57 8.31 -5.20 26.06
C GLY A 57 6.82 -5.56 25.93
N GLU A 58 5.97 -4.65 25.43
CA GLU A 58 4.57 -4.99 25.16
C GLU A 58 4.43 -5.94 23.96
N VAL A 59 3.46 -6.86 24.08
CA VAL A 59 3.12 -7.83 23.02
C VAL A 59 1.93 -7.31 22.24
N LEU A 60 2.12 -7.12 20.93
CA LEU A 60 1.06 -6.74 20.00
C LEU A 60 0.70 -7.91 19.07
N THR A 61 -0.58 -8.10 18.81
CA THR A 61 -1.06 -9.10 17.85
C THR A 61 -1.02 -8.52 16.44
N ALA A 62 -0.53 -9.30 15.48
CA ALA A 62 -0.48 -8.91 14.07
C ALA A 62 -0.98 -10.05 13.17
N LEU A 63 -1.61 -9.67 12.05
CA LEU A 63 -1.94 -10.56 10.96
C LEU A 63 -0.68 -10.91 10.14
N PRO A 64 -0.70 -12.04 9.42
CA PRO A 64 0.29 -12.32 8.38
C PRO A 64 0.43 -11.15 7.38
N PRO A 65 1.62 -10.99 6.77
CA PRO A 65 1.82 -9.93 5.79
C PRO A 65 0.98 -10.18 4.54
N ALA A 66 0.45 -9.11 3.98
CA ALA A 66 -0.29 -9.10 2.73
C ALA A 66 0.11 -7.87 1.89
N GLY A 67 -0.39 -7.80 0.66
CA GLY A 67 -0.16 -6.66 -0.23
C GLY A 67 0.56 -7.02 -1.52
N GLN A 68 0.35 -6.18 -2.53
CA GLN A 68 0.88 -6.34 -3.88
C GLN A 68 1.88 -5.26 -4.27
N PHE A 69 2.12 -4.26 -3.41
CA PHE A 69 3.10 -3.20 -3.62
C PHE A 69 4.52 -3.74 -3.40
N VAL A 70 5.00 -4.56 -4.32
CA VAL A 70 6.21 -5.36 -4.13
C VAL A 70 7.21 -5.12 -5.24
N LEU A 71 8.50 -5.29 -4.96
CA LEU A 71 9.54 -5.20 -6.00
C LEU A 71 9.31 -6.24 -7.11
N PRO A 72 9.53 -5.88 -8.38
CA PRO A 72 9.57 -6.83 -9.48
C PRO A 72 10.70 -7.86 -9.28
N ALA A 73 10.61 -8.96 -10.01
CA ALA A 73 11.67 -9.98 -10.00
C ALA A 73 13.01 -9.40 -10.47
N PHE A 74 14.11 -10.07 -10.09
CA PHE A 74 15.47 -9.70 -10.52
C PHE A 74 15.55 -9.48 -12.03
N ARG A 75 16.29 -8.44 -12.43
CA ARG A 75 16.51 -8.06 -13.83
C ARG A 75 17.99 -8.19 -14.16
N GLN A 76 18.29 -8.74 -15.34
CA GLN A 76 19.67 -8.88 -15.82
C GLN A 76 20.27 -7.56 -16.34
N ARG A 77 19.42 -6.64 -16.81
CA ARG A 77 19.80 -5.31 -17.28
C ARG A 77 19.43 -4.26 -16.23
N PRO A 78 20.02 -3.05 -16.29
CA PRO A 78 19.59 -1.93 -15.47
C PRO A 78 18.08 -1.73 -15.58
N HIS A 79 17.41 -1.56 -14.44
CA HIS A 79 15.97 -1.34 -14.36
C HIS A 79 15.69 -0.22 -13.35
N TYR A 80 14.88 0.74 -13.75
CA TYR A 80 14.61 1.98 -13.05
C TYR A 80 13.40 1.80 -12.14
N LEU A 81 13.54 2.23 -10.89
CA LEU A 81 12.48 2.30 -9.91
C LEU A 81 12.22 3.78 -9.63
N PHE A 82 11.19 4.34 -10.25
CA PHE A 82 10.80 5.73 -10.05
C PHE A 82 9.75 5.80 -8.97
N MET A 83 10.13 6.29 -7.80
CA MET A 83 9.36 6.16 -6.57
C MET A 83 8.85 7.53 -6.15
N MET A 84 7.54 7.62 -5.89
CA MET A 84 6.90 8.82 -5.38
C MET A 84 6.31 8.54 -4.01
N ALA A 85 6.84 9.23 -3.01
CA ALA A 85 6.40 9.12 -1.63
C ALA A 85 5.83 10.45 -1.13
N GLY A 86 4.72 10.40 -0.40
CA GLY A 86 4.13 11.56 0.26
C GLY A 86 3.99 11.37 1.78
N GLY A 87 4.70 12.16 2.58
CA GLY A 87 4.62 12.08 4.04
C GLY A 87 4.95 10.68 4.58
N SER A 88 3.98 10.02 5.23
CA SER A 88 4.15 8.65 5.74
C SER A 88 4.07 7.57 4.66
N GLY A 89 3.70 7.91 3.41
CA GLY A 89 3.79 7.00 2.27
C GLY A 89 5.22 6.56 1.93
N ILE A 90 6.22 7.19 2.56
CA ILE A 90 7.61 6.74 2.45
C ILE A 90 7.85 5.36 3.08
N THR A 91 7.02 4.88 4.01
CA THR A 91 7.30 3.62 4.70
C THR A 91 7.43 2.39 3.78
N PRO A 92 6.47 2.09 2.87
CA PRO A 92 6.62 0.99 1.93
C PRO A 92 7.74 1.26 0.91
N VAL A 93 7.85 2.50 0.45
CA VAL A 93 8.88 2.94 -0.51
C VAL A 93 10.27 2.73 0.07
N PHE A 94 10.49 3.10 1.33
CA PHE A 94 11.75 2.93 2.05
C PHE A 94 12.16 1.47 2.19
N SER A 95 11.21 0.57 2.49
CA SER A 95 11.47 -0.87 2.54
C SER A 95 11.95 -1.41 1.19
N ILE A 96 11.30 -0.95 0.10
CA ILE A 96 11.69 -1.29 -1.27
C ILE A 96 13.06 -0.73 -1.62
N ILE A 97 13.34 0.55 -1.36
CA ILE A 97 14.65 1.18 -1.61
C ILE A 97 15.75 0.43 -0.87
N LYS A 98 15.52 0.12 0.42
CA LYS A 98 16.47 -0.64 1.25
C LYS A 98 16.83 -1.97 0.60
N TYR A 99 15.84 -2.74 0.16
CA TYR A 99 16.08 -4.01 -0.55
C TYR A 99 16.82 -3.77 -1.87
N ALA A 100 16.36 -2.80 -2.66
CA ALA A 100 16.85 -2.55 -3.99
C ALA A 100 18.35 -2.21 -3.99
N LEU A 101 18.78 -1.39 -3.03
CA LEU A 101 20.17 -0.98 -2.88
C LEU A 101 21.05 -2.09 -2.30
N ALA A 102 20.56 -2.81 -1.30
CA ALA A 102 21.33 -3.85 -0.60
C ALA A 102 21.45 -5.18 -1.36
N CYS A 103 20.41 -5.61 -2.07
CA CYS A 103 20.30 -6.98 -2.57
C CYS A 103 20.27 -7.13 -4.10
N THR A 104 20.11 -6.03 -4.85
CA THR A 104 19.86 -6.11 -6.31
C THR A 104 20.66 -5.04 -7.07
N PRO A 105 21.87 -5.34 -7.54
CA PRO A 105 22.80 -4.33 -8.08
C PRO A 105 22.29 -3.63 -9.35
N ASN A 106 21.34 -4.24 -10.06
CA ASN A 106 20.84 -3.72 -11.34
C ASN A 106 19.69 -2.71 -11.20
N PHE A 107 19.15 -2.48 -10.00
CA PHE A 107 18.14 -1.43 -9.83
C PHE A 107 18.78 -0.06 -9.69
N GLN A 108 18.21 0.89 -10.45
CA GLN A 108 18.46 2.33 -10.42
C GLN A 108 17.27 2.99 -9.73
N VAL A 109 17.49 3.64 -8.60
CA VAL A 109 16.42 4.15 -7.74
C VAL A 109 16.36 5.67 -7.83
N ILE A 110 15.16 6.20 -8.11
CA ILE A 110 14.89 7.64 -8.11
C ILE A 110 13.70 7.90 -7.19
N LEU A 111 13.92 8.66 -6.13
CA LEU A 111 12.90 9.00 -5.15
C LEU A 111 12.47 10.46 -5.28
N LEU A 112 11.18 10.70 -5.55
CA LEU A 112 10.54 11.99 -5.29
C LEU A 112 9.83 11.92 -3.94
N TYR A 113 10.30 12.66 -2.95
CA TYR A 113 9.74 12.65 -1.60
C TYR A 113 9.09 13.99 -1.25
N ALA A 114 7.76 14.01 -1.23
CA ALA A 114 6.95 15.21 -1.05
C ALA A 114 6.40 15.35 0.38
N ASN A 115 6.71 16.50 0.99
CA ASN A 115 6.35 16.82 2.36
C ASN A 115 5.83 18.27 2.49
N ARG A 116 5.12 18.53 3.59
CA ARG A 116 4.70 19.90 3.91
C ARG A 116 5.91 20.74 4.29
N ASP A 117 6.64 20.25 5.29
CA ASP A 117 7.82 20.86 5.87
C ASP A 117 8.85 19.77 6.17
N GLU A 118 10.04 20.23 6.54
CA GLU A 118 11.22 19.43 6.88
C GLU A 118 11.00 18.44 8.03
N GLN A 119 10.15 18.81 9.00
CA GLN A 119 9.79 17.95 10.13
C GLN A 119 9.03 16.70 9.67
N GLY A 120 8.44 16.74 8.47
CA GLY A 120 7.74 15.62 7.88
C GLY A 120 8.65 14.55 7.27
N LEU A 121 9.95 14.81 7.07
CA LEU A 121 10.88 13.93 6.33
C LEU A 121 11.28 12.71 7.17
N ILE A 122 10.41 11.71 7.20
CA ILE A 122 10.67 10.43 7.88
C ILE A 122 11.83 9.72 7.15
N PHE A 123 12.77 9.14 7.92
CA PHE A 123 13.99 8.46 7.44
C PHE A 123 15.02 9.33 6.71
N ARG A 124 14.96 10.66 6.83
CA ARG A 124 15.92 11.56 6.16
C ARG A 124 17.39 11.12 6.33
N LYS A 125 17.81 10.86 7.57
CA LYS A 125 19.21 10.46 7.86
C LYS A 125 19.64 9.17 7.16
N ASP A 126 18.74 8.18 7.10
CA ASP A 126 19.01 6.92 6.41
C ASP A 126 19.08 7.10 4.89
N LEU A 127 18.18 7.92 4.33
CA LEU A 127 18.19 8.27 2.91
C LEU A 127 19.47 9.01 2.53
N ASP A 128 19.89 10.02 3.31
CA ASP A 128 21.14 10.76 3.09
C ASP A 128 22.36 9.83 3.12
N LYS A 129 22.40 8.90 4.08
CA LYS A 129 23.44 7.86 4.15
C LYS A 129 23.47 7.02 2.86
N TRP A 130 22.32 6.60 2.34
CA TRP A 130 22.27 5.80 1.11
C TRP A 130 22.63 6.59 -0.14
N LEU A 131 22.28 7.88 -0.21
CA LEU A 131 22.70 8.75 -1.30
C LEU A 131 24.23 8.88 -1.38
N GLN A 132 24.90 8.91 -0.23
CA GLN A 132 26.37 8.88 -0.16
C GLN A 132 26.96 7.52 -0.51
N LEU A 133 26.34 6.42 -0.05
CA LEU A 133 26.87 5.07 -0.27
C LEU A 133 26.62 4.54 -1.69
N TYR A 134 25.57 5.02 -2.36
CA TYR A 134 25.14 4.55 -3.67
C TYR A 134 24.90 5.70 -4.68
N PRO A 135 25.84 6.63 -4.86
CA PRO A 135 25.61 7.87 -5.65
C PRO A 135 25.29 7.60 -7.12
N GLU A 136 25.83 6.50 -7.68
CA GLU A 136 25.56 6.07 -9.06
C GLU A 136 24.22 5.36 -9.23
N ARG A 137 23.57 4.94 -8.14
CA ARG A 137 22.39 4.06 -8.15
C ARG A 137 21.17 4.65 -7.43
N PHE A 138 21.35 5.66 -6.60
CA PHE A 138 20.29 6.28 -5.84
C PHE A 138 20.29 7.79 -6.01
N LYS A 139 19.18 8.32 -6.50
CA LYS A 139 18.91 9.75 -6.59
C LYS A 139 17.64 10.07 -5.81
N ALA A 140 17.60 11.25 -5.19
CA ALA A 140 16.42 11.71 -4.50
C ALA A 140 16.20 13.21 -4.73
N VAL A 141 14.93 13.59 -4.78
CA VAL A 141 14.45 14.98 -4.81
C VAL A 141 13.45 15.16 -3.67
N LEU A 142 13.76 16.08 -2.76
CA LEU A 142 12.92 16.44 -1.62
C LEU A 142 12.07 17.67 -1.97
N LEU A 143 10.75 17.52 -1.96
CA LEU A 143 9.81 18.58 -2.30
C LEU A 143 9.12 19.08 -1.03
N LEU A 144 9.38 20.34 -0.65
CA LEU A 144 8.83 20.97 0.56
C LEU A 144 7.85 22.07 0.18
N SER A 145 6.55 21.82 0.35
CA SER A 145 5.51 22.78 -0.09
C SER A 145 5.30 24.00 0.82
N SER A 146 5.78 23.96 2.07
CA SER A 146 5.64 25.02 3.08
C SER A 146 6.76 24.88 4.14
N PRO A 147 8.04 25.02 3.76
CA PRO A 147 9.17 24.88 4.67
C PRO A 147 9.17 25.96 5.77
N LYS A 148 9.71 25.66 6.95
CA LYS A 148 9.63 26.51 8.15
C LYS A 148 10.93 27.22 8.53
N GLY A 149 11.90 27.27 7.63
CA GLY A 149 13.13 28.06 7.79
C GLY A 149 14.43 27.26 7.93
N GLN A 150 14.38 25.92 7.86
CA GLN A 150 15.60 25.08 7.85
C GLN A 150 16.04 24.66 6.43
N LEU A 151 15.59 25.37 5.40
CA LEU A 151 15.89 25.01 4.00
C LEU A 151 17.39 25.00 3.69
N SER A 152 18.11 26.03 4.13
CA SER A 152 19.56 26.13 3.91
C SER A 152 20.30 24.98 4.59
N GLU A 153 19.98 24.72 5.87
CA GLU A 153 20.56 23.60 6.62
C GLU A 153 20.30 22.27 5.92
N ILE A 154 19.09 22.03 5.42
CA ILE A 154 18.75 20.80 4.72
C ILE A 154 19.50 20.72 3.40
N ALA A 155 19.52 21.78 2.60
CA ALA A 155 20.22 21.81 1.33
C ALA A 155 21.74 21.61 1.49
N GLU A 156 22.33 22.09 2.59
CA GLU A 156 23.75 21.94 2.89
C GLU A 156 24.11 20.52 3.39
N THR A 157 23.21 19.88 4.13
CA THR A 157 23.49 18.57 4.76
C THR A 157 22.89 17.38 4.02
N SER A 158 21.99 17.62 3.07
CA SER A 158 21.35 16.61 2.23
C SER A 158 22.15 16.37 0.96
N HIS A 159 22.27 15.11 0.57
CA HIS A 159 22.78 14.75 -0.77
C HIS A 159 21.67 14.69 -1.83
N ALA A 160 20.43 14.89 -1.42
CA ALA A 160 19.28 14.99 -2.32
C ALA A 160 19.12 16.42 -2.85
N GLU A 161 18.55 16.55 -4.05
CA GLU A 161 18.08 17.83 -4.58
C GLU A 161 16.90 18.33 -3.73
N VAL A 162 16.94 19.57 -3.23
CA VAL A 162 15.89 20.12 -2.35
C VAL A 162 15.13 21.23 -3.07
N LEU A 163 13.84 21.03 -3.28
CA LEU A 163 12.97 21.96 -3.98
C LEU A 163 11.89 22.51 -3.01
N PRO A 164 11.92 23.81 -2.64
CA PRO A 164 10.96 24.44 -1.73
C PRO A 164 9.64 24.77 -2.43
N MET A 165 9.05 23.77 -3.09
CA MET A 165 7.82 23.92 -3.84
C MET A 165 6.93 22.69 -3.73
N ARG A 166 5.65 22.90 -4.02
CA ARG A 166 4.71 21.81 -4.23
C ARG A 166 4.93 21.21 -5.62
N LEU A 167 4.90 19.88 -5.73
CA LEU A 167 4.99 19.19 -7.01
C LEU A 167 3.84 19.59 -7.94
N GLY A 168 4.17 20.23 -9.07
CA GLY A 168 3.28 20.48 -10.21
C GLY A 168 3.47 19.42 -11.31
N ASN A 169 2.57 19.42 -12.30
CA ASN A 169 2.61 18.44 -13.40
C ASN A 169 3.86 18.63 -14.27
N ALA A 170 4.13 19.88 -14.70
CA ALA A 170 5.30 20.20 -15.52
C ALA A 170 6.62 19.76 -14.86
N LEU A 171 6.78 20.02 -13.56
CA LEU A 171 7.96 19.58 -12.81
C LEU A 171 8.03 18.05 -12.72
N LEU A 172 6.91 17.36 -12.53
CA LEU A 172 6.91 15.90 -12.51
C LEU A 172 7.32 15.31 -13.86
N GLU A 173 6.78 15.84 -14.95
CA GLU A 173 7.13 15.42 -16.31
C GLU A 173 8.62 15.67 -16.59
N GLU A 174 9.14 16.85 -16.24
CA GLU A 174 10.57 17.18 -16.33
C GLU A 174 11.43 16.19 -15.54
N LEU A 175 11.06 15.91 -14.28
CA LEU A 175 11.82 15.01 -13.42
C LEU A 175 11.79 13.57 -13.92
N ILE A 176 10.68 13.10 -14.50
CA ILE A 176 10.60 11.78 -15.12
C ILE A 176 11.55 11.71 -16.32
N GLN A 177 11.44 12.67 -17.26
CA GLN A 177 12.24 12.70 -18.49
C GLN A 177 13.74 12.90 -18.22
N LYS A 178 14.10 13.66 -17.17
CA LYS A 178 15.49 13.91 -16.76
C LYS A 178 16.16 12.67 -16.16
N ASN A 179 15.39 11.83 -15.47
CA ASN A 179 15.96 10.78 -14.61
C ASN A 179 15.78 9.35 -15.14
N ILE A 180 14.88 9.14 -16.09
CA ILE A 180 14.62 7.83 -16.71
C ILE A 180 15.12 7.85 -18.16
N PRO A 181 15.86 6.83 -18.63
CA PRO A 181 16.22 6.70 -20.03
C PRO A 181 14.98 6.62 -20.92
N LYS A 182 15.11 7.01 -22.20
CA LYS A 182 14.01 6.92 -23.17
C LYS A 182 13.50 5.50 -23.46
N ASP A 183 14.14 4.46 -22.91
CA ASP A 183 13.64 3.10 -23.01
C ASP A 183 12.63 2.82 -21.90
N ASP A 184 11.37 3.05 -22.23
CA ASP A 184 10.24 2.95 -21.32
C ASP A 184 9.98 1.51 -20.83
N SER A 185 10.58 0.48 -21.45
CA SER A 185 10.40 -0.92 -21.02
C SER A 185 11.16 -1.27 -19.74
N THR A 186 12.02 -0.36 -19.27
CA THR A 186 12.95 -0.61 -18.16
C THR A 186 12.59 0.14 -16.88
N VAL A 187 11.38 0.68 -16.75
CA VAL A 187 10.94 1.43 -15.57
C VAL A 187 9.69 0.86 -14.92
N ASP A 188 9.67 0.85 -13.59
CA ASP A 188 8.47 0.69 -12.77
C ASP A 188 8.29 1.92 -11.87
N PHE A 189 7.06 2.39 -11.77
CA PHE A 189 6.65 3.52 -10.93
C PHE A 189 6.03 3.02 -9.63
N PHE A 190 6.51 3.51 -8.49
CA PHE A 190 5.99 3.12 -7.16
C PHE A 190 5.41 4.33 -6.45
N LEU A 191 4.09 4.35 -6.25
CA LEU A 191 3.35 5.51 -5.76
C LEU A 191 2.73 5.24 -4.39
N CYS A 192 3.10 6.01 -3.38
CA CYS A 192 2.44 5.96 -2.07
C CYS A 192 2.38 7.33 -1.38
N GLY A 193 1.18 7.80 -1.05
CA GLY A 193 1.01 9.13 -0.46
C GLY A 193 -0.43 9.60 -0.39
N PRO A 194 -0.65 10.90 -0.16
CA PRO A 194 -1.99 11.49 -0.15
C PRO A 194 -2.69 11.34 -1.51
N PRO A 195 -4.04 11.23 -1.55
CA PRO A 195 -4.80 11.00 -2.78
C PRO A 195 -4.48 11.97 -3.91
N GLY A 196 -4.36 13.28 -3.60
CA GLY A 196 -4.05 14.29 -4.60
C GLY A 196 -2.64 14.19 -5.20
N LEU A 197 -1.68 13.59 -4.48
CA LEU A 197 -0.36 13.29 -5.05
C LEU A 197 -0.46 12.08 -5.97
N LEU A 198 -1.10 11.00 -5.50
CA LEU A 198 -1.26 9.76 -6.27
C LEU A 198 -1.98 9.99 -7.60
N LEU A 199 -3.14 10.66 -7.57
CA LEU A 199 -3.91 10.95 -8.77
C LEU A 199 -3.09 11.75 -9.79
N LYS A 200 -2.39 12.79 -9.33
CA LYS A 200 -1.51 13.60 -10.18
C LYS A 200 -0.41 12.77 -10.81
N SER A 201 0.27 11.96 -10.00
CA SER A 201 1.33 11.08 -10.44
C SER A 201 0.86 10.11 -11.52
N GLU A 202 -0.26 9.43 -11.30
CA GLU A 202 -0.85 8.50 -12.26
C GLU A 202 -1.22 9.19 -13.58
N MET A 203 -1.85 10.38 -13.51
CA MET A 203 -2.22 11.13 -14.71
C MET A 203 -1.00 11.54 -15.52
N ALA A 204 0.06 12.05 -14.88
CA ALA A 204 1.28 12.46 -15.57
C ALA A 204 2.00 11.26 -16.21
N ILE A 205 2.12 10.14 -15.48
CA ILE A 205 2.76 8.92 -15.98
C ILE A 205 2.01 8.40 -17.23
N ARG A 206 0.67 8.31 -17.17
CA ARG A 206 -0.15 7.88 -18.31
C ARG A 206 -0.07 8.86 -19.48
N PHE A 207 -0.05 10.16 -19.20
CA PHE A 207 0.08 11.20 -20.23
C PHE A 207 1.40 11.07 -21.00
N LEU A 208 2.47 10.66 -20.32
CA LEU A 208 3.77 10.38 -20.93
C LEU A 208 3.81 9.03 -21.70
N GLY A 209 2.73 8.25 -21.69
CA GLY A 209 2.60 7.02 -22.48
C GLY A 209 3.01 5.74 -21.76
N TYR A 210 3.35 5.81 -20.46
CA TYR A 210 3.67 4.61 -19.69
C TYR A 210 2.41 3.79 -19.37
N PRO A 211 2.44 2.47 -19.61
CA PRO A 211 1.29 1.59 -19.41
C PRO A 211 1.00 1.32 -17.92
N ASP A 212 -0.24 0.95 -17.62
CA ASP A 212 -0.71 0.73 -16.23
C ASP A 212 0.04 -0.40 -15.51
N GLU A 213 0.56 -1.39 -16.24
CA GLU A 213 1.32 -2.51 -15.66
C GLU A 213 2.62 -2.09 -15.00
N GLN A 214 3.15 -0.90 -15.35
CA GLN A 214 4.34 -0.32 -14.73
C GLN A 214 4.01 0.56 -13.52
N ILE A 215 2.73 0.81 -13.24
CA ILE A 215 2.30 1.71 -12.16
C ILE A 215 1.84 0.89 -10.96
N HIS A 216 2.68 0.86 -9.93
CA HIS A 216 2.39 0.21 -8.65
C HIS A 216 1.95 1.27 -7.65
N LYS A 217 0.82 1.06 -6.97
CA LYS A 217 0.24 2.05 -6.04
C LYS A 217 -0.18 1.42 -4.73
N GLU A 218 0.07 2.13 -3.63
CA GLU A 218 -0.46 1.81 -2.30
C GLU A 218 -1.16 3.02 -1.67
N VAL A 219 -2.37 2.81 -1.14
CA VAL A 219 -3.25 3.85 -0.59
C VAL A 219 -3.46 3.61 0.90
N PHE A 220 -3.31 4.68 1.72
CA PHE A 220 -3.52 4.62 3.18
C PHE A 220 -4.78 5.34 3.66
N THR A 221 -5.41 6.13 2.79
CA THR A 221 -6.68 6.79 3.12
C THR A 221 -7.80 5.78 2.93
N ILE A 222 -8.52 5.48 4.00
CA ILE A 222 -9.69 4.62 3.95
C ILE A 222 -10.89 5.48 3.53
N THR A 223 -11.44 5.19 2.36
CA THR A 223 -12.72 5.72 1.91
C THR A 223 -13.75 4.59 2.02
N PRO A 224 -14.94 4.82 2.58
CA PRO A 224 -15.98 3.79 2.60
C PRO A 224 -16.32 3.34 1.17
N PRO A 225 -16.47 2.02 0.92
CA PRO A 225 -16.90 1.52 -0.39
C PRO A 225 -18.35 1.91 -0.67
N ILE A 226 -18.69 2.02 -1.95
CA ILE A 226 -20.08 2.21 -2.38
C ILE A 226 -20.85 0.92 -2.10
N ARG A 227 -22.04 1.03 -1.48
CA ARG A 227 -22.95 -0.11 -1.31
C ARG A 227 -23.93 -0.17 -2.47
N PRO A 228 -24.07 -1.31 -3.15
CA PRO A 228 -25.08 -1.47 -4.18
C PRO A 228 -26.48 -1.73 -3.58
N PRO A 229 -27.55 -1.51 -4.35
CA PRO A 229 -28.91 -1.90 -3.96
C PRO A 229 -29.02 -3.41 -3.73
N ALA A 230 -29.64 -3.81 -2.63
CA ALA A 230 -29.70 -5.21 -2.22
C ALA A 230 -30.45 -6.09 -3.23
N GLU A 231 -31.45 -5.54 -3.92
CA GLU A 231 -32.32 -6.22 -4.88
C GLU A 231 -31.56 -6.76 -6.10
N GLN A 232 -30.33 -6.29 -6.34
CA GLN A 232 -29.45 -6.76 -7.41
C GLN A 232 -28.77 -8.10 -7.09
N PHE A 233 -28.88 -8.57 -5.84
CA PHE A 233 -28.17 -9.76 -5.35
C PHE A 233 -29.13 -10.81 -4.80
N PRO A 234 -28.84 -12.10 -4.95
CA PRO A 234 -29.65 -13.15 -4.38
C PRO A 234 -29.34 -13.35 -2.89
N ASP A 235 -30.34 -13.78 -2.13
CA ASP A 235 -30.10 -14.56 -0.92
C ASP A 235 -29.36 -15.85 -1.29
N GLY A 236 -28.43 -16.30 -0.45
CA GLY A 236 -27.56 -17.41 -0.80
C GLY A 236 -26.77 -18.01 0.35
N THR A 237 -25.71 -18.73 -0.02
CA THR A 237 -24.81 -19.44 0.89
C THR A 237 -23.37 -19.25 0.45
N VAL A 238 -22.50 -18.92 1.40
CA VAL A 238 -21.05 -18.92 1.20
C VAL A 238 -20.49 -20.20 1.79
N ALA A 239 -19.72 -20.96 1.01
CA ALA A 239 -18.95 -22.11 1.48
C ALA A 239 -17.47 -21.73 1.60
N LEU A 240 -16.85 -22.00 2.75
CA LEU A 240 -15.41 -21.87 2.96
C LEU A 240 -14.76 -23.23 2.74
N ALA A 241 -13.94 -23.33 1.71
CA ALA A 241 -13.12 -24.52 1.48
C ALA A 241 -11.84 -24.43 2.33
N ARG A 242 -11.63 -25.39 3.24
CA ARG A 242 -10.41 -25.52 4.05
C ARG A 242 -10.00 -26.99 4.10
N ASN A 243 -8.83 -27.34 3.54
CA ASN A 243 -8.22 -28.67 3.68
C ASN A 243 -9.14 -29.88 3.39
N GLY A 244 -10.13 -29.73 2.50
CA GLY A 244 -11.09 -30.79 2.15
C GLY A 244 -12.46 -30.67 2.83
N ASP A 245 -12.59 -29.85 3.87
CA ASP A 245 -13.86 -29.55 4.54
C ASP A 245 -14.51 -28.28 3.96
N GLU A 246 -15.84 -28.27 3.85
CA GLU A 246 -16.65 -27.10 3.51
C GLU A 246 -17.51 -26.67 4.71
N ALA A 247 -17.17 -25.54 5.33
CA ALA A 247 -18.05 -24.87 6.28
C ALA A 247 -18.91 -23.86 5.52
N ALA A 248 -20.24 -23.94 5.64
CA ALA A 248 -21.16 -23.07 4.90
C ALA A 248 -21.97 -22.18 5.85
N PHE A 249 -22.23 -20.95 5.43
CA PHE A 249 -23.05 -20.00 6.18
C PHE A 249 -24.00 -19.20 5.27
N PRO A 250 -25.17 -18.79 5.78
CA PRO A 250 -26.14 -18.03 5.00
C PRO A 250 -25.62 -16.62 4.69
N LEU A 251 -26.01 -16.10 3.54
CA LEU A 251 -25.77 -14.73 3.11
C LEU A 251 -27.08 -14.11 2.63
N LYS A 252 -27.37 -12.89 3.10
CA LYS A 252 -28.53 -12.11 2.65
C LYS A 252 -28.16 -11.19 1.49
N ALA A 253 -29.13 -10.93 0.63
CA ALA A 253 -29.02 -9.98 -0.47
C ALA A 253 -28.45 -8.63 0.03
N GLY A 254 -27.48 -8.09 -0.70
CA GLY A 254 -26.81 -6.83 -0.35
C GLY A 254 -25.76 -6.92 0.77
N GLN A 255 -25.43 -8.11 1.27
CA GLN A 255 -24.29 -8.32 2.17
C GLN A 255 -23.01 -8.65 1.40
N THR A 256 -21.89 -8.14 1.92
CA THR A 256 -20.57 -8.65 1.56
C THR A 256 -20.35 -10.03 2.18
N ILE A 257 -19.42 -10.80 1.59
CA ILE A 257 -19.00 -12.10 2.15
C ILE A 257 -18.49 -11.96 3.59
N LEU A 258 -17.75 -10.89 3.90
CA LEU A 258 -17.25 -10.63 5.25
C LEU A 258 -18.38 -10.37 6.24
N GLU A 259 -19.38 -9.56 5.88
CA GLU A 259 -20.51 -9.26 6.78
C GLU A 259 -21.33 -10.50 7.10
N ALA A 260 -21.61 -11.33 6.11
CA ALA A 260 -22.32 -12.60 6.31
C ALA A 260 -21.53 -13.55 7.23
N ALA A 261 -20.20 -13.60 7.10
CA ALA A 261 -19.36 -14.39 7.99
C ALA A 261 -19.38 -13.87 9.43
N GLU A 262 -19.27 -12.55 9.62
CA GLU A 262 -19.33 -11.92 10.95
C GLU A 262 -20.69 -12.17 11.63
N GLN A 263 -21.79 -12.09 10.87
CA GLN A 263 -23.13 -12.40 11.37
C GLN A 263 -23.29 -13.88 11.76
N ALA A 264 -22.61 -14.78 11.04
CA ALA A 264 -22.59 -16.21 11.35
C ALA A 264 -21.58 -16.59 12.46
N GLY A 265 -20.84 -15.62 13.04
CA GLY A 265 -19.81 -15.88 14.04
C GLY A 265 -18.55 -16.55 13.47
N ILE A 266 -18.31 -16.43 12.17
CA ILE A 266 -17.17 -17.03 11.46
C ILE A 266 -16.08 -15.98 11.27
N GLU A 267 -14.90 -16.25 11.82
CA GLU A 267 -13.75 -15.37 11.67
C GLU A 267 -13.09 -15.51 10.29
N LEU A 268 -13.09 -14.42 9.53
CA LEU A 268 -12.33 -14.24 8.31
C LEU A 268 -11.20 -13.21 8.51
N PRO A 269 -10.10 -13.29 7.76
CA PRO A 269 -9.05 -12.27 7.82
C PRO A 269 -9.54 -10.96 7.16
N TYR A 270 -9.35 -9.82 7.82
CA TYR A 270 -9.65 -8.49 7.29
C TYR A 270 -8.94 -7.38 8.10
N SER A 271 -8.85 -6.18 7.52
CA SER A 271 -8.40 -4.96 8.22
C SER A 271 -9.16 -3.70 7.80
N CYS A 272 -9.02 -3.23 6.55
CA CYS A 272 -9.51 -1.90 6.14
C CYS A 272 -11.01 -1.78 5.83
N ARG A 273 -11.69 -2.89 5.47
CA ARG A 273 -13.08 -2.90 4.97
C ARG A 273 -13.37 -1.99 3.76
N SER A 274 -12.36 -1.75 2.93
CA SER A 274 -12.40 -0.78 1.82
C SER A 274 -11.72 -1.33 0.55
N GLY A 275 -11.30 -2.58 0.54
CA GLY A 275 -10.67 -3.20 -0.62
C GLY A 275 -9.20 -2.85 -0.86
N ILE A 276 -8.55 -2.10 0.05
CA ILE A 276 -7.19 -1.57 -0.17
C ILE A 276 -6.07 -2.36 0.54
N CYS A 277 -6.32 -2.92 1.73
CA CYS A 277 -5.26 -3.57 2.52
C CYS A 277 -4.92 -5.00 2.07
N THR A 278 -5.77 -5.61 1.24
CA THR A 278 -5.69 -7.02 0.78
C THR A 278 -5.71 -8.10 1.87
N SER A 279 -5.85 -7.78 3.16
CA SER A 279 -5.89 -8.79 4.24
C SER A 279 -7.07 -9.77 4.10
N CYS A 280 -8.15 -9.38 3.44
CA CYS A 280 -9.32 -10.22 3.17
C CYS A 280 -9.30 -10.89 1.79
N MET A 281 -8.14 -10.90 1.14
CA MET A 281 -7.96 -11.51 -0.17
C MET A 281 -8.14 -13.03 -0.07
N ALA A 282 -8.93 -13.58 -0.97
CA ALA A 282 -9.23 -14.99 -1.10
C ALA A 282 -9.39 -15.36 -2.58
N ARG A 283 -9.62 -16.63 -2.88
CA ARG A 283 -10.01 -17.10 -4.21
C ARG A 283 -11.47 -17.56 -4.19
N CYS A 284 -12.29 -17.03 -5.09
CA CYS A 284 -13.59 -17.59 -5.42
C CYS A 284 -13.35 -18.80 -6.32
N GLN A 285 -13.61 -20.03 -5.87
CA GLN A 285 -13.42 -21.26 -6.64
C GLN A 285 -14.65 -21.64 -7.46
N LYS A 286 -15.84 -21.31 -6.96
CA LYS A 286 -17.14 -21.61 -7.60
C LYS A 286 -18.09 -20.45 -7.39
N GLY A 287 -18.93 -20.20 -8.38
CA GLY A 287 -19.86 -19.07 -8.41
C GLY A 287 -19.20 -17.78 -8.88
N GLU A 288 -19.95 -16.69 -8.84
CA GLU A 288 -19.50 -15.38 -9.31
C GLU A 288 -19.58 -14.35 -8.19
N VAL A 289 -18.54 -13.51 -8.08
CA VAL A 289 -18.47 -12.40 -7.11
C VAL A 289 -18.10 -11.12 -7.83
N ILE A 290 -18.80 -10.03 -7.55
CA ILE A 290 -18.42 -8.67 -7.98
C ILE A 290 -17.89 -7.89 -6.79
N MET A 291 -16.90 -7.02 -7.00
CA MET A 291 -16.34 -6.17 -5.96
C MET A 291 -16.75 -4.72 -6.14
N TYR A 292 -17.16 -4.08 -5.04
CA TYR A 292 -17.46 -2.64 -5.01
C TYR A 292 -16.41 -1.91 -4.18
N LEU A 293 -15.60 -1.11 -4.87
CA LEU A 293 -14.57 -0.28 -4.26
C LEU A 293 -15.12 1.13 -4.01
N PRO A 294 -14.38 2.00 -3.30
CA PRO A 294 -14.75 3.41 -3.17
C PRO A 294 -14.91 4.14 -4.51
N GLU A 295 -14.19 3.71 -5.53
CA GLU A 295 -14.24 4.25 -6.89
C GLU A 295 -15.45 3.74 -7.71
N GLY A 296 -16.12 2.68 -7.23
CA GLY A 296 -17.24 2.04 -7.94
C GLY A 296 -17.11 0.52 -8.06
N PRO A 297 -18.07 -0.13 -8.74
CA PRO A 297 -17.98 -1.54 -9.06
C PRO A 297 -16.81 -1.80 -10.01
N LEU A 298 -16.07 -2.88 -9.76
CA LEU A 298 -15.16 -3.40 -10.77
C LEU A 298 -15.96 -3.91 -11.97
N SER A 299 -15.47 -3.61 -13.17
CA SER A 299 -16.08 -4.09 -14.42
C SER A 299 -15.97 -5.61 -14.57
N SER A 300 -14.93 -6.21 -13.99
CA SER A 300 -14.72 -7.65 -13.97
C SER A 300 -15.39 -8.33 -12.79
N LYS A 301 -15.98 -9.49 -13.06
CA LYS A 301 -16.47 -10.43 -12.05
C LYS A 301 -15.38 -11.47 -11.80
N ALA A 302 -15.27 -11.91 -10.55
CA ALA A 302 -14.36 -13.00 -10.19
C ALA A 302 -15.11 -14.34 -10.22
N THR A 303 -14.78 -15.14 -11.24
CA THR A 303 -15.20 -16.54 -11.40
C THR A 303 -13.93 -17.37 -11.48
N ASP A 304 -13.73 -18.32 -10.55
CA ASP A 304 -12.45 -19.00 -10.34
C ASP A 304 -11.23 -18.04 -10.13
N GLY A 305 -11.46 -16.90 -9.49
CA GLY A 305 -10.53 -15.77 -9.44
C GLY A 305 -10.31 -15.17 -8.05
N VAL A 306 -9.42 -14.17 -7.97
CA VAL A 306 -9.13 -13.44 -6.72
C VAL A 306 -10.29 -12.54 -6.34
N VAL A 307 -10.66 -12.55 -5.06
CA VAL A 307 -11.69 -11.71 -4.47
C VAL A 307 -11.22 -11.09 -3.16
N GLN A 308 -11.83 -9.98 -2.76
CA GLN A 308 -11.67 -9.38 -1.44
C GLN A 308 -13.00 -9.45 -0.69
N THR A 309 -13.07 -10.29 0.35
CA THR A 309 -14.38 -10.61 0.98
C THR A 309 -15.05 -9.42 1.65
N CYS A 310 -14.30 -8.38 2.03
CA CYS A 310 -14.84 -7.17 2.67
C CYS A 310 -15.58 -6.22 1.72
N VAL A 311 -15.44 -6.42 0.40
CA VAL A 311 -16.07 -5.62 -0.65
C VAL A 311 -16.70 -6.49 -1.74
N GLY A 312 -16.68 -7.81 -1.57
CA GLY A 312 -17.16 -8.80 -2.53
C GLY A 312 -18.60 -9.20 -2.25
N TYR A 313 -19.45 -9.06 -3.26
CA TYR A 313 -20.87 -9.39 -3.26
C TYR A 313 -21.11 -10.59 -4.20
N PRO A 314 -21.64 -11.71 -3.71
CA PRO A 314 -21.98 -12.86 -4.55
C PRO A 314 -23.09 -12.53 -5.55
N LEU A 315 -22.88 -12.84 -6.82
CA LEU A 315 -23.89 -12.75 -7.88
C LEU A 315 -24.68 -14.07 -8.04
N THR A 316 -24.14 -15.19 -7.54
CA THR A 316 -24.77 -16.50 -7.56
C THR A 316 -25.27 -16.91 -6.17
N LYS A 317 -26.34 -17.71 -6.11
CA LYS A 317 -26.93 -18.22 -4.85
C LYS A 317 -25.96 -19.03 -3.98
N ARG A 318 -24.89 -19.58 -4.57
CA ARG A 318 -23.81 -20.24 -3.85
C ARG A 318 -22.47 -19.78 -4.41
N VAL A 319 -21.55 -19.46 -3.52
CA VAL A 319 -20.13 -19.23 -3.85
C VAL A 319 -19.24 -20.05 -2.93
N THR A 320 -18.11 -20.55 -3.46
CA THR A 320 -17.09 -21.24 -2.66
C THR A 320 -15.84 -20.37 -2.58
N ILE A 321 -15.44 -20.00 -1.38
CA ILE A 321 -14.30 -19.13 -1.09
C ILE A 321 -13.19 -19.93 -0.41
N ASN A 322 -11.96 -19.74 -0.86
CA ASN A 322 -10.78 -20.38 -0.30
C ASN A 322 -9.73 -19.32 0.06
N PHE A 323 -9.30 -19.30 1.32
CA PHE A 323 -8.18 -18.51 1.81
C PHE A 323 -6.92 -19.38 1.72
N LYS A 324 -6.00 -19.02 0.84
CA LYS A 324 -4.67 -19.65 0.76
C LYS A 324 -3.77 -19.19 1.90
#